data_AF-A0AAJ0FNG9-F1
#
_entry.id   AF-A0AAJ0FNG9-F1
#
_cell.length_a   1.000
_cell.length_b   1.000
_cell.length_c   1.000
_cell.angle_alpha   90.00
_cell.angle_beta   90.00
_cell.angle_gamma   90.00
#
_symmetry.space_group_name_H-M   'P 1'
#
loop_
_entity.id
_entity.type
_entity.pdbx_description
1 polymer ?
#
loop_
_entity_poly.entity_id
_entity_poly.type
_entity_poly.pdbx_seq_one_letter_code
_entity_poly.pdbx_strand_id
1 'polypeptide(L)'
;MAESVPGSSSRAHLSETPPKVIDSQADMSELVDTLQGLPIEPPSLYIDLEGINLSRQGTIAILQVFVRPSGQTYLIDVKELQDKSFSTRGEKGLTFKDILESESIPKVFFDVRNDSDALYSHFKIHLGGIQDLQLMELATRTFSRRCVNGLSKCIERDAPFSYTERNAWMQSKERGLRLFAPERGGSYEVFTQRPLPDDIIYYCANDVQVLPRLWTQYNKKLTSVWKEKVWDASRDRVKLSQSPTFDGKGRHMALGPKGW
;
A
#
# COMPACT_ATOMS: atom_id res chain seq x y z
N MET A 1 -42.36 -26.93 -9.92
CA MET A 1 -41.14 -26.98 -9.08
C MET A 1 -40.09 -26.16 -9.81
N ALA A 2 -39.82 -24.95 -9.33
CA ALA A 2 -38.80 -24.09 -9.89
C ALA A 2 -37.47 -24.43 -9.18
N GLU A 3 -36.50 -24.93 -9.95
CA GLU A 3 -35.15 -25.18 -9.45
C GLU A 3 -34.46 -23.83 -9.23
N SER A 4 -34.01 -23.63 -7.99
CA SER A 4 -33.25 -22.48 -7.56
C SER A 4 -31.86 -22.49 -8.21
N VAL A 5 -31.54 -21.43 -8.94
CA VAL A 5 -30.17 -21.11 -9.38
C VAL A 5 -29.32 -20.81 -8.14
N PRO A 6 -28.15 -21.46 -7.93
CA PRO A 6 -27.25 -21.09 -6.86
C PRO A 6 -26.50 -19.81 -7.25
N GLY A 7 -27.01 -18.68 -6.75
CA GLY A 7 -26.30 -17.40 -6.75
C GLY A 7 -25.37 -17.32 -5.55
N SER A 8 -24.06 -17.25 -5.82
CA SER A 8 -23.04 -16.54 -5.03
C SER A 8 -21.66 -16.97 -5.56
N SER A 9 -21.15 -16.23 -6.54
CA SER A 9 -19.71 -16.27 -6.84
C SER A 9 -19.00 -15.71 -5.61
N SER A 10 -18.45 -16.58 -4.77
CA SER A 10 -17.60 -16.13 -3.66
C SER A 10 -16.38 -15.45 -4.27
N ARG A 11 -16.33 -14.12 -4.14
CA ARG A 11 -15.12 -13.38 -4.45
C ARG A 11 -14.06 -13.88 -3.48
N ALA A 12 -13.04 -14.54 -4.00
CA ALA A 12 -11.95 -15.06 -3.18
C ALA A 12 -11.11 -13.87 -2.66
N HIS A 13 -11.04 -13.73 -1.34
CA HIS A 13 -10.32 -12.66 -0.64
C HIS A 13 -9.18 -13.26 0.18
N LEU A 14 -8.07 -12.53 0.30
CA LEU A 14 -6.93 -12.97 1.12
C LEU A 14 -7.19 -12.81 2.63
N SER A 15 -8.13 -11.92 2.99
CA SER A 15 -8.68 -11.77 4.34
C SER A 15 -10.12 -12.28 4.39
N GLU A 16 -10.51 -12.89 5.51
CA GLU A 16 -11.90 -13.26 5.81
C GLU A 16 -12.77 -12.03 6.14
N THR A 17 -12.15 -10.89 6.49
CA THR A 17 -12.84 -9.65 6.81
C THR A 17 -12.95 -8.74 5.58
N PRO A 18 -14.15 -8.22 5.26
CA PRO A 18 -14.32 -7.29 4.16
C PRO A 18 -13.61 -5.95 4.47
N PRO A 19 -13.07 -5.26 3.45
CA PRO A 19 -12.48 -3.93 3.63
C PRO A 19 -13.52 -2.92 4.15
N LYS A 20 -13.09 -2.01 5.03
CA LYS A 20 -13.91 -0.91 5.54
C LYS A 20 -13.55 0.38 4.83
N VAL A 21 -14.53 1.02 4.18
CA VAL A 21 -14.34 2.36 3.61
C VAL A 21 -14.50 3.39 4.72
N ILE A 22 -13.61 4.37 4.76
CA ILE A 22 -13.59 5.46 5.75
C ILE A 22 -13.77 6.77 4.98
N ASP A 23 -14.99 7.31 5.01
CA ASP A 23 -15.41 8.51 4.28
C ASP A 23 -15.97 9.61 5.20
N SER A 24 -15.98 9.37 6.52
CA SER A 24 -16.43 10.33 7.53
C SER A 24 -15.35 10.69 8.55
N GLN A 25 -15.43 11.88 9.15
CA GLN A 25 -14.53 12.30 10.22
C GLN A 25 -14.68 11.44 11.49
N ALA A 26 -15.90 10.94 11.76
CA ALA A 26 -16.14 10.08 12.92
C ALA A 26 -15.38 8.76 12.76
N ASP A 27 -15.50 8.13 11.58
CA ASP A 27 -14.79 6.88 11.28
C ASP A 27 -13.26 7.09 11.21
N MET A 28 -12.80 8.25 10.72
CA MET A 28 -11.39 8.62 10.77
C MET A 28 -10.86 8.75 12.20
N SER A 29 -11.63 9.36 13.11
CA SER A 29 -11.28 9.46 14.53
C SER A 29 -11.11 8.06 15.14
N GLU A 30 -12.09 7.18 14.93
CA GLU A 30 -12.05 5.79 15.43
C GLU A 30 -10.87 5.01 14.83
N LEU A 31 -10.60 5.18 13.53
CA LEU A 31 -9.45 4.55 12.89
C LEU A 31 -8.15 5.00 13.56
N VAL A 32 -7.94 6.30 13.77
CA VAL A 32 -6.72 6.81 14.42
C VAL A 32 -6.51 6.19 15.80
N ASP A 33 -7.57 6.11 16.62
CA ASP A 33 -7.49 5.50 17.95
C ASP A 33 -7.20 3.99 17.91
N THR A 34 -7.65 3.30 16.85
CA THR A 34 -7.37 1.88 16.58
C THR A 34 -5.91 1.67 16.18
N LEU A 35 -5.30 2.61 15.44
CA LEU A 35 -3.91 2.51 15.00
C LEU A 35 -2.90 2.83 16.12
N GLN A 36 -3.33 3.53 17.17
CA GLN A 36 -2.45 3.92 18.26
C GLN A 36 -2.08 2.74 19.18
N GLY A 37 -0.78 2.61 19.48
CA GLY A 37 -0.27 1.61 20.43
C GLY A 37 -0.16 0.20 19.86
N LEU A 38 -0.32 0.03 18.55
CA LEU A 38 -0.12 -1.26 17.89
C LEU A 38 1.35 -1.73 18.00
N PRO A 39 1.59 -3.06 17.99
CA PRO A 39 2.94 -3.61 17.98
C PRO A 39 3.77 -3.09 16.80
N ILE A 40 5.05 -2.80 17.06
CA ILE A 40 5.98 -2.29 16.04
C ILE A 40 6.87 -3.39 15.43
N GLU A 41 6.97 -4.55 16.07
CA GLU A 41 7.72 -5.71 15.58
C GLU A 41 6.91 -7.00 15.78
N PRO A 42 6.53 -7.72 14.70
CA PRO A 42 6.65 -7.27 13.31
C PRO A 42 5.74 -6.05 13.03
N PRO A 43 6.00 -5.21 12.00
CA PRO A 43 5.24 -3.99 11.73
C PRO A 43 3.72 -4.23 11.64
N SER A 44 2.92 -3.34 12.22
CA SER A 44 1.46 -3.48 12.15
C SER A 44 0.84 -2.87 10.90
N LEU A 45 1.48 -1.86 10.29
CA LEU A 45 0.88 -1.03 9.24
C LEU A 45 1.47 -1.32 7.87
N TYR A 46 0.59 -1.66 6.93
CA TYR A 46 0.89 -1.92 5.53
C TYR A 46 0.05 -0.99 4.67
N ILE A 47 0.72 -0.14 3.89
CA ILE A 47 0.10 1.01 3.26
C ILE A 47 0.41 1.04 1.77
N ASP A 48 -0.58 1.47 1.02
CA ASP A 48 -0.48 1.81 -0.40
C ASP A 48 -1.43 2.99 -0.69
N LEU A 49 -1.29 3.63 -1.85
CA LEU A 49 -2.18 4.70 -2.28
C LEU A 49 -2.63 4.49 -3.74
N GLU A 50 -3.82 4.97 -4.05
CA GLU A 50 -4.33 5.03 -5.43
C GLU A 50 -4.90 6.40 -5.78
N GLY A 51 -4.74 6.81 -7.03
CA GLY A 51 -5.21 8.10 -7.52
C GLY A 51 -4.92 8.32 -9.00
N ILE A 52 -5.29 9.50 -9.52
CA ILE A 52 -5.04 9.84 -10.92
C ILE A 52 -3.60 10.30 -11.04
N ASN A 53 -2.78 9.57 -11.82
CA ASN A 53 -1.35 9.90 -12.00
C ASN A 53 -0.61 10.11 -10.67
N LEU A 54 -0.83 9.22 -9.69
CA LEU A 54 -0.34 9.32 -8.30
C LEU A 54 1.09 9.89 -8.21
N SER A 55 1.17 11.17 -7.86
CA SER A 55 2.38 11.98 -7.76
C SER A 55 1.99 13.41 -7.33
N ARG A 56 2.97 14.29 -7.21
CA ARG A 56 2.78 15.74 -7.04
C ARG A 56 1.95 16.42 -8.13
N GLN A 57 1.92 15.85 -9.34
CA GLN A 57 1.18 16.37 -10.49
C GLN A 57 -0.19 15.71 -10.65
N GLY A 58 -0.49 14.69 -9.83
CA GLY A 58 -1.72 13.93 -9.85
C GLY A 58 -2.56 14.15 -8.60
N THR A 59 -3.27 13.11 -8.19
CA THR A 59 -4.12 13.12 -6.99
C THR A 59 -3.88 11.89 -6.12
N ILE A 60 -4.32 11.98 -4.87
CA ILE A 60 -4.55 10.84 -3.98
C ILE A 60 -6.08 10.72 -3.85
N ALA A 61 -6.64 9.57 -4.24
CA ALA A 61 -8.07 9.32 -4.14
C ALA A 61 -8.41 8.34 -3.02
N ILE A 62 -7.56 7.34 -2.80
CA ILE A 62 -7.73 6.28 -1.80
C ILE A 62 -6.38 6.04 -1.13
N LEU A 63 -6.37 5.89 0.18
CA LEU A 63 -5.22 5.40 0.95
C LEU A 63 -5.61 4.11 1.65
N GLN A 64 -4.86 3.04 1.39
CA GLN A 64 -5.14 1.73 1.98
C GLN A 64 -4.30 1.51 3.22
N VAL A 65 -4.89 1.00 4.29
CA VAL A 65 -4.18 0.59 5.51
C VAL A 65 -4.61 -0.82 5.88
N PHE A 66 -3.72 -1.79 5.71
CA PHE A 66 -3.91 -3.11 6.31
C PHE A 66 -3.26 -3.16 7.70
N VAL A 67 -4.06 -3.53 8.69
CA VAL A 67 -3.66 -3.62 10.10
C VAL A 67 -3.44 -5.09 10.46
N ARG A 68 -2.17 -5.50 10.52
CA ARG A 68 -1.80 -6.92 10.66
C ARG A 68 -2.40 -7.61 11.89
N PRO A 69 -2.38 -7.02 13.12
CA PRO A 69 -2.88 -7.71 14.30
C PRO A 69 -4.38 -8.07 14.22
N SER A 70 -5.20 -7.23 13.59
CA SER A 70 -6.64 -7.47 13.43
C SER A 70 -7.02 -8.14 12.10
N GLY A 71 -6.13 -8.12 11.10
CA GLY A 71 -6.42 -8.58 9.75
C GLY A 71 -7.38 -7.67 8.97
N GLN A 72 -7.69 -6.47 9.48
CA GLN A 72 -8.62 -5.54 8.86
C GLN A 72 -7.90 -4.64 7.84
N THR A 73 -8.52 -4.45 6.68
CA THR A 73 -8.14 -3.40 5.73
C THR A 73 -9.08 -2.21 5.85
N TYR A 74 -8.53 -1.01 5.91
CA TYR A 74 -9.25 0.26 5.83
C TYR A 74 -8.90 0.95 4.52
N LEU A 75 -9.89 1.48 3.83
CA LEU A 75 -9.76 2.28 2.61
C LEU A 75 -10.21 3.71 2.94
N ILE A 76 -9.25 4.59 3.18
CA ILE A 76 -9.51 5.99 3.49
C ILE A 76 -9.84 6.73 2.20
N ASP A 77 -11.03 7.32 2.14
CA ASP A 77 -11.50 8.13 1.03
C ASP A 77 -10.85 9.53 1.07
N VAL A 78 -9.61 9.63 0.61
CA VAL A 78 -8.85 10.89 0.59
C VAL A 78 -9.49 11.92 -0.33
N LYS A 79 -10.21 11.48 -1.38
CA LYS A 79 -10.94 12.40 -2.26
C LYS A 79 -12.05 13.13 -1.50
N GLU A 80 -12.83 12.40 -0.69
CA GLU A 80 -13.96 12.98 0.06
C GLU A 80 -13.49 13.75 1.28
N LEU A 81 -12.57 13.18 2.05
CA LEU A 81 -12.12 13.74 3.32
C LEU A 81 -11.04 14.82 3.17
N GLN A 82 -10.27 14.79 2.08
CA GLN A 82 -9.17 15.75 1.82
C GLN A 82 -8.23 15.87 3.02
N ASP A 83 -7.93 17.09 3.48
CA ASP A 83 -7.07 17.34 4.65
C ASP A 83 -7.56 16.61 5.91
N LYS A 84 -8.87 16.37 6.04
CA LYS A 84 -9.45 15.68 7.21
C LYS A 84 -9.03 14.21 7.27
N SER A 85 -8.59 13.59 6.16
CA SER A 85 -7.97 12.26 6.20
C SER A 85 -6.72 12.22 7.07
N PHE A 86 -6.06 13.36 7.25
CA PHE A 86 -4.77 13.45 7.94
C PHE A 86 -4.82 14.31 9.20
N SER A 87 -5.71 15.30 9.26
CA SER A 87 -5.83 16.24 10.38
C SER A 87 -6.90 15.89 11.41
N THR A 88 -7.79 14.94 11.13
CA THR A 88 -8.79 14.49 12.11
C THR A 88 -8.07 13.86 13.30
N ARG A 89 -8.43 14.32 14.50
CA ARG A 89 -7.88 13.80 15.76
C ARG A 89 -8.72 12.63 16.24
N GLY A 90 -8.03 11.58 16.70
CA GLY A 90 -8.62 10.56 17.57
C GLY A 90 -8.86 11.11 18.98
N GLU A 91 -9.63 10.40 19.79
CA GLU A 91 -9.91 10.75 21.19
C GLU A 91 -8.64 10.77 22.04
N LYS A 92 -7.64 9.95 21.67
CA LYS A 92 -6.33 9.91 22.33
C LYS A 92 -5.39 11.04 21.91
N GLY A 93 -5.84 11.94 21.04
CA GLY A 93 -5.19 13.21 20.70
C GLY A 93 -4.24 13.20 19.51
N LEU A 94 -3.91 12.02 18.96
CA LEU A 94 -3.13 11.89 17.73
C LEU A 94 -4.00 12.10 16.50
N THR A 95 -3.35 12.39 15.38
CA THR A 95 -3.93 12.38 14.03
C THR A 95 -3.29 11.27 13.19
N PHE A 96 -3.88 10.95 12.03
CA PHE A 96 -3.24 10.01 11.10
C PHE A 96 -1.91 10.57 10.54
N LYS A 97 -1.79 11.90 10.40
CA LYS A 97 -0.53 12.55 10.07
C LYS A 97 0.57 12.24 11.09
N ASP A 98 0.27 12.36 12.39
CA ASP A 98 1.25 12.07 13.45
C ASP A 98 1.78 10.62 13.37
N ILE A 99 0.90 9.67 13.02
CA ILE A 99 1.26 8.25 12.84
C ILE A 99 2.16 8.06 11.59
N LEU A 100 1.79 8.69 10.48
CA LEU A 100 2.56 8.63 9.22
C LEU A 100 3.94 9.27 9.35
N GLU A 101 4.07 10.38 10.09
CA GLU A 101 5.32 11.12 10.28
C GLU A 101 6.22 10.53 11.38
N SER A 102 5.70 9.65 12.24
CA SER A 102 6.47 9.06 13.34
C SER A 102 7.58 8.10 12.86
N GLU A 103 8.83 8.36 13.26
CA GLU A 103 9.97 7.45 13.03
C GLU A 103 9.88 6.15 13.85
N SER A 104 9.15 6.16 14.98
CA SER A 104 9.06 5.01 15.89
C SER A 104 7.95 4.03 15.54
N ILE A 105 7.02 4.41 14.66
CA ILE A 105 5.95 3.54 14.15
C ILE A 105 6.35 3.08 12.75
N PRO A 106 6.67 1.78 12.54
CA PRO A 106 7.02 1.29 11.23
C PRO A 106 5.82 1.24 10.29
N LYS A 107 5.96 1.80 9.08
CA LYS A 107 5.01 1.63 7.98
C LYS A 107 5.68 0.90 6.84
N VAL A 108 5.04 -0.16 6.36
CA VAL A 108 5.54 -0.93 5.23
C VAL A 108 4.82 -0.49 3.96
N PHE A 109 5.59 -0.04 2.97
CA PHE A 109 5.13 0.28 1.62
C PHE A 109 5.82 -0.65 0.63
N PHE A 110 5.23 -0.88 -0.54
CA PHE A 110 5.95 -1.46 -1.67
C PHE A 110 6.34 -0.33 -2.63
N ASP A 111 7.62 0.07 -2.66
CA ASP A 111 8.10 1.19 -3.48
C ASP A 111 7.49 2.56 -3.14
N VAL A 112 7.88 3.12 -1.99
CA VAL A 112 7.26 4.31 -1.37
C VAL A 112 7.37 5.62 -2.16
N ARG A 113 8.09 5.64 -3.29
CA ARG A 113 8.57 6.89 -3.90
C ARG A 113 7.43 7.80 -4.38
N ASN A 114 6.46 7.27 -5.13
CA ASN A 114 5.35 8.08 -5.63
C ASN A 114 4.30 8.37 -4.55
N ASP A 115 4.10 7.45 -3.60
CA ASP A 115 3.24 7.66 -2.42
C ASP A 115 3.75 8.83 -1.58
N SER A 116 5.05 8.80 -1.26
CA SER A 116 5.73 9.85 -0.51
C SER A 116 5.70 11.19 -1.24
N ASP A 117 5.94 11.19 -2.56
CA ASP A 117 5.86 12.39 -3.39
C ASP A 117 4.47 13.03 -3.34
N ALA A 118 3.42 12.22 -3.50
CA ALA A 118 2.04 12.67 -3.46
C ALA A 118 1.65 13.19 -2.06
N LEU A 119 1.93 12.41 -1.01
CA LEU A 119 1.62 12.76 0.38
C LEU A 119 2.29 14.07 0.81
N TYR A 120 3.56 14.26 0.45
CA TYR A 120 4.28 15.49 0.76
C TYR A 120 3.79 16.68 -0.07
N SER A 121 3.62 16.49 -1.37
CA SER A 121 3.29 17.60 -2.27
C SER A 121 1.90 18.17 -1.98
N HIS A 122 0.92 17.28 -1.76
CA HIS A 122 -0.48 17.64 -1.52
C HIS A 122 -0.78 17.99 -0.05
N PHE A 123 -0.21 17.25 0.92
CA PHE A 123 -0.61 17.34 2.34
C PHE A 123 0.53 17.67 3.31
N LYS A 124 1.75 17.91 2.79
CA LYS A 124 2.95 18.23 3.58
C LYS A 124 3.25 17.17 4.66
N ILE A 125 3.06 15.90 4.31
CA ILE A 125 3.33 14.76 5.19
C ILE A 125 4.78 14.29 4.98
N HIS A 126 5.57 14.34 6.05
CA HIS A 126 6.95 13.90 6.10
C HIS A 126 7.03 12.47 6.62
N LEU A 127 6.83 11.49 5.74
CA LEU A 127 6.86 10.08 6.11
C LEU A 127 8.12 9.70 6.92
N GLY A 128 7.92 9.15 8.11
CA GLY A 128 8.98 8.57 8.95
C GLY A 128 8.85 7.06 9.07
N GLY A 129 9.86 6.34 9.54
CA GLY A 129 9.74 4.92 9.91
C GLY A 129 9.39 3.97 8.75
N ILE A 130 9.80 4.30 7.52
CA ILE A 130 9.43 3.52 6.33
C ILE A 130 10.29 2.26 6.20
N GLN A 131 9.62 1.13 5.95
CA GLN A 131 10.23 -0.08 5.44
C GLN A 131 9.75 -0.33 4.00
N ASP A 132 10.63 -0.12 3.03
CA ASP A 132 10.31 -0.34 1.62
C ASP A 132 10.50 -1.82 1.24
N LEU A 133 9.39 -2.50 0.99
CA LEU A 133 9.36 -3.94 0.73
C LEU A 133 10.02 -4.32 -0.60
N GLN A 134 10.03 -3.42 -1.58
CA GLN A 134 10.73 -3.63 -2.85
C GLN A 134 12.25 -3.64 -2.64
N LEU A 135 12.75 -2.80 -1.72
CA LEU A 135 14.15 -2.81 -1.32
C LEU A 135 14.50 -4.06 -0.50
N MET A 136 13.60 -4.53 0.38
CA MET A 136 13.79 -5.79 1.10
C MET A 136 13.92 -6.98 0.13
N GLU A 137 13.07 -7.05 -0.90
CA GLU A 137 13.18 -8.08 -1.94
C GLU A 137 14.55 -8.00 -2.64
N LEU A 138 14.94 -6.81 -3.10
CA LEU A 138 16.21 -6.60 -3.80
C LEU A 138 17.42 -7.01 -2.93
N ALA A 139 17.41 -6.68 -1.64
CA ALA A 139 18.48 -7.02 -0.71
C ALA A 139 18.63 -8.54 -0.52
N THR A 140 17.50 -9.26 -0.40
CA THR A 140 17.48 -10.71 -0.13
C THR A 140 17.71 -11.60 -1.36
N ARG A 141 17.72 -10.99 -2.55
CA ARG A 141 17.91 -11.66 -3.84
C ARG A 141 19.33 -12.21 -4.02
N THR A 142 19.51 -13.34 -4.70
CA THR A 142 20.83 -13.93 -4.97
C THR A 142 21.39 -13.63 -6.37
N PHE A 143 20.55 -13.10 -7.27
CA PHE A 143 20.93 -12.68 -8.62
C PHE A 143 21.03 -11.16 -8.72
N SER A 144 21.22 -10.64 -9.94
CA SER A 144 21.45 -9.22 -10.20
C SER A 144 20.50 -8.28 -9.44
N ARG A 145 21.09 -7.29 -8.79
CA ARG A 145 20.42 -6.19 -8.08
C ARG A 145 20.35 -4.91 -8.90
N ARG A 146 20.74 -4.96 -10.18
CA ARG A 146 20.71 -3.80 -11.08
C ARG A 146 19.32 -3.17 -11.17
N CYS A 147 18.28 -4.00 -11.22
CA CYS A 147 16.90 -3.53 -11.32
C CYS A 147 16.02 -4.11 -10.22
N VAL A 148 15.08 -3.29 -9.74
CA VAL A 148 14.02 -3.71 -8.83
C VAL A 148 12.93 -4.52 -9.55
N ASN A 149 12.19 -5.33 -8.79
CA ASN A 149 11.00 -6.03 -9.30
C ASN A 149 9.73 -5.25 -8.93
N GLY A 150 8.70 -5.31 -9.79
CA GLY A 150 7.36 -4.85 -9.43
C GLY A 150 6.63 -5.86 -8.54
N LEU A 151 5.61 -5.39 -7.81
CA LEU A 151 4.87 -6.17 -6.81
C LEU A 151 4.35 -7.50 -7.35
N SER A 152 3.76 -7.52 -8.55
CA SER A 152 3.23 -8.74 -9.16
C SER A 152 4.28 -9.84 -9.29
N LYS A 153 5.52 -9.48 -9.66
CA LYS A 153 6.62 -10.43 -9.82
C LYS A 153 7.13 -10.95 -8.48
N CYS A 154 7.15 -10.10 -7.46
CA CYS A 154 7.47 -10.49 -6.08
C CYS A 154 6.42 -11.47 -5.54
N ILE A 155 5.14 -11.20 -5.78
CA ILE A 155 4.05 -12.08 -5.36
C ILE A 155 4.12 -13.44 -6.04
N GLU A 156 4.29 -13.45 -7.37
CA GLU A 156 4.37 -14.69 -8.14
C GLU A 156 5.50 -15.62 -7.64
N ARG A 157 6.65 -15.04 -7.29
CA ARG A 157 7.86 -15.78 -6.94
C ARG A 157 7.98 -16.11 -5.46
N ASP A 158 7.59 -15.19 -4.59
CA ASP A 158 7.99 -15.22 -3.18
C ASP A 158 6.80 -15.31 -2.21
N ALA A 159 5.58 -14.94 -2.62
CA ALA A 159 4.43 -15.02 -1.73
C ALA A 159 4.06 -16.49 -1.46
N PRO A 160 3.96 -16.91 -0.18
CA PRO A 160 3.52 -18.25 0.18
C PRO A 160 2.01 -18.34 -0.03
N PHE A 161 1.62 -18.64 -1.27
CA PHE A 161 0.25 -18.94 -1.66
C PHE A 161 0.10 -20.41 -2.03
N SER A 162 -1.02 -20.99 -1.62
CA SER A 162 -1.56 -22.17 -2.31
C SER A 162 -1.91 -21.82 -3.76
N TYR A 163 -2.06 -22.85 -4.60
CA TYR A 163 -2.44 -22.67 -5.99
C TYR A 163 -3.79 -21.91 -6.13
N THR A 164 -4.75 -22.22 -5.27
CA THR A 164 -6.08 -21.61 -5.26
C THR A 164 -6.03 -20.14 -4.86
N GLU A 165 -5.31 -19.79 -3.78
CA GLU A 165 -5.10 -18.39 -3.36
C GLU A 165 -4.41 -17.57 -4.46
N ARG A 166 -3.38 -18.13 -5.10
CA ARG A 166 -2.66 -17.45 -6.18
C ARG A 166 -3.58 -17.13 -7.36
N ASN A 167 -4.37 -18.10 -7.80
CA ASN A 167 -5.33 -17.91 -8.90
C ASN A 167 -6.41 -16.89 -8.55
N ALA A 168 -6.94 -16.95 -7.33
CA ALA A 168 -7.90 -15.97 -6.82
C ALA A 168 -7.33 -14.55 -6.84
N TRP A 169 -6.12 -14.36 -6.32
CA TRP A 169 -5.44 -13.07 -6.30
C TRP A 169 -5.20 -12.54 -7.71
N MET A 170 -4.67 -13.37 -8.62
CA MET A 170 -4.45 -12.99 -10.02
C MET A 170 -5.74 -12.57 -10.72
N GLN A 171 -6.83 -13.31 -10.52
CA GLN A 171 -8.13 -12.97 -11.11
C GLN A 171 -8.69 -11.66 -10.57
N SER A 172 -8.59 -11.44 -9.24
CA SER A 172 -9.04 -10.17 -8.65
C SER A 172 -8.21 -9.00 -9.14
N LYS A 173 -6.89 -9.17 -9.25
CA LYS A 173 -5.98 -8.17 -9.80
C LYS A 173 -6.31 -7.84 -11.25
N GLU A 174 -6.55 -8.85 -12.07
CA GLU A 174 -6.91 -8.69 -13.47
C GLU A 174 -8.23 -7.91 -13.64
N ARG A 175 -9.24 -8.19 -12.81
CA ARG A 175 -10.50 -7.42 -12.82
C ARG A 175 -10.27 -5.95 -12.48
N GLY A 176 -9.53 -5.64 -11.42
CA GLY A 176 -9.21 -4.26 -11.05
C GLY A 176 -8.41 -3.53 -12.13
N LEU A 177 -7.36 -4.16 -12.66
CA LEU A 177 -6.51 -3.58 -13.72
C LEU A 177 -7.31 -3.18 -14.96
N ARG A 178 -8.32 -3.96 -15.37
CA ARG A 178 -9.18 -3.59 -16.52
C ARG A 178 -9.99 -2.33 -16.29
N LEU A 179 -10.25 -1.96 -15.04
CA LEU A 179 -11.04 -0.78 -14.72
C LEU A 179 -10.22 0.50 -14.76
N PHE A 180 -8.94 0.47 -14.38
CA PHE A 180 -8.13 1.69 -14.28
C PHE A 180 -6.97 1.79 -15.28
N ALA A 181 -6.46 0.69 -15.84
CA ALA A 181 -5.28 0.72 -16.70
C ALA A 181 -5.66 1.08 -18.15
N PRO A 182 -5.18 2.21 -18.71
CA PRO A 182 -5.55 2.65 -20.07
C PRO A 182 -5.22 1.63 -21.17
N GLU A 183 -4.11 0.91 -21.04
CA GLU A 183 -3.72 -0.15 -21.98
C GLU A 183 -4.64 -1.37 -21.96
N ARG A 184 -5.54 -1.45 -20.98
CA ARG A 184 -6.58 -2.49 -20.85
C ARG A 184 -8.00 -1.94 -21.10
N GLY A 185 -8.12 -0.70 -21.57
CA GLY A 185 -9.39 -0.01 -21.80
C GLY A 185 -10.00 0.64 -20.55
N GLY A 186 -9.26 0.67 -19.43
CA GLY A 186 -9.66 1.33 -18.20
C GLY A 186 -9.26 2.81 -18.14
N SER A 187 -9.56 3.45 -17.01
CA SER A 187 -9.24 4.87 -16.79
C SER A 187 -8.97 5.12 -15.31
N TYR A 188 -7.89 5.83 -14.97
CA TYR A 188 -7.53 6.15 -13.59
C TYR A 188 -8.63 6.92 -12.83
N GLU A 189 -9.52 7.58 -13.57
CA GLU A 189 -10.72 8.26 -13.10
C GLU A 189 -11.63 7.33 -12.29
N VAL A 190 -11.57 6.01 -12.49
CA VAL A 190 -12.35 5.05 -11.70
C VAL A 190 -12.07 5.15 -10.19
N PHE A 191 -10.85 5.52 -9.79
CA PHE A 191 -10.50 5.73 -8.38
C PHE A 191 -11.24 6.92 -7.75
N THR A 192 -11.80 7.82 -8.58
CA THR A 192 -12.53 9.01 -8.13
C THR A 192 -14.05 8.83 -8.13
N GLN A 193 -14.57 7.72 -8.66
CA GLN A 193 -16.00 7.42 -8.70
C GLN A 193 -16.56 7.15 -7.31
N ARG A 194 -17.77 7.64 -7.02
CA ARG A 194 -18.48 7.42 -5.75
C ARG A 194 -19.93 6.97 -6.00
N PRO A 195 -20.44 5.94 -5.29
CA PRO A 195 -19.69 5.06 -4.38
C PRO A 195 -18.56 4.32 -5.11
N LEU A 196 -17.51 3.94 -4.39
CA LEU A 196 -16.37 3.23 -4.99
C LEU A 196 -16.86 1.90 -5.58
N PRO A 197 -16.50 1.56 -6.84
CA PRO A 197 -16.85 0.25 -7.40
C PRO A 197 -16.26 -0.89 -6.55
N ASP A 198 -17.03 -1.92 -6.26
CA ASP A 198 -16.60 -3.07 -5.47
C ASP A 198 -15.27 -3.67 -5.95
N ASP A 199 -15.11 -3.81 -7.27
CA ASP A 199 -13.90 -4.40 -7.85
C ASP A 199 -12.66 -3.54 -7.58
N ILE A 200 -12.82 -2.21 -7.43
CA ILE A 200 -11.75 -1.29 -6.99
C ILE A 200 -11.49 -1.43 -5.49
N ILE A 201 -12.54 -1.53 -4.66
CA ILE A 201 -12.41 -1.79 -3.21
C ILE A 201 -11.57 -3.05 -2.97
N TYR A 202 -11.90 -4.14 -3.64
CA TYR A 202 -11.20 -5.41 -3.47
C TYR A 202 -9.83 -5.44 -4.13
N TYR A 203 -9.63 -4.73 -5.24
CA TYR A 203 -8.31 -4.54 -5.82
C TYR A 203 -7.38 -3.84 -4.82
N CYS A 204 -7.80 -2.67 -4.31
CA CYS A 204 -7.05 -1.87 -3.33
C CYS A 204 -6.72 -2.68 -2.07
N ALA A 205 -7.68 -3.44 -1.55
CA ALA A 205 -7.46 -4.23 -0.36
C ALA A 205 -6.46 -5.38 -0.57
N ASN A 206 -6.54 -6.07 -1.71
CA ASN A 206 -5.65 -7.19 -2.01
C ASN A 206 -4.18 -6.76 -2.18
N ASP A 207 -3.92 -5.55 -2.67
CA ASP A 207 -2.55 -5.04 -2.87
C ASP A 207 -1.82 -4.84 -1.53
N VAL A 208 -2.51 -4.44 -0.46
CA VAL A 208 -1.91 -4.34 0.89
C VAL A 208 -1.98 -5.63 1.72
N GLN A 209 -3.00 -6.48 1.54
CA GLN A 209 -3.18 -7.72 2.33
C GLN A 209 -2.08 -8.77 2.10
N VAL A 210 -1.41 -8.74 0.94
CA VAL A 210 -0.31 -9.67 0.62
C VAL A 210 1.04 -9.24 1.19
N LEU A 211 1.22 -7.94 1.45
CA LEU A 211 2.50 -7.37 1.89
C LEU A 211 3.05 -7.96 3.19
N PRO A 212 2.24 -8.30 4.23
CA PRO A 212 2.75 -8.98 5.43
C PRO A 212 3.39 -10.33 5.15
N ARG A 213 2.86 -11.08 4.18
CA ARG A 213 3.39 -12.39 3.80
C ARG A 213 4.77 -12.23 3.16
N LEU A 214 4.90 -11.30 2.21
CA LEU A 214 6.17 -10.93 1.57
C LEU A 214 7.19 -10.40 2.58
N TRP A 215 6.77 -9.49 3.45
CA TRP A 215 7.62 -8.93 4.51
C TRP A 215 8.20 -10.03 5.39
N THR A 216 7.39 -11.00 5.78
CA THR A 216 7.83 -12.15 6.60
C THR A 216 8.90 -12.97 5.85
N GLN A 217 8.73 -13.20 4.55
CA GLN A 217 9.67 -13.96 3.74
C GLN A 217 11.01 -13.24 3.56
N TYR A 218 10.98 -11.93 3.32
CA TYR A 218 12.20 -11.16 3.14
C TYR A 218 12.90 -10.89 4.48
N ASN A 219 12.17 -10.54 5.54
CA ASN A 219 12.76 -10.28 6.86
C ASN A 219 13.51 -11.49 7.42
N LYS A 220 13.03 -12.72 7.18
CA LYS A 220 13.71 -13.96 7.58
C LYS A 220 15.08 -14.16 6.90
N LYS A 221 15.30 -13.54 5.74
CA LYS A 221 16.53 -13.67 4.94
C LYS A 221 17.49 -12.50 5.13
N LEU A 222 17.02 -11.37 5.65
CA LEU A 222 17.83 -10.16 5.83
C LEU A 222 18.80 -10.33 7.01
N THR A 223 20.09 -10.16 6.72
CA THR A 223 21.11 -9.97 7.77
C THR A 223 21.01 -8.57 8.37
N SER A 224 21.58 -8.35 9.56
CA SER A 224 21.55 -7.03 10.21
C SER A 224 22.13 -5.91 9.32
N VAL A 225 23.22 -6.20 8.61
CA VAL A 225 23.84 -5.24 7.65
C VAL A 225 22.88 -4.88 6.52
N TRP A 226 22.15 -5.87 5.97
CA TRP A 226 21.18 -5.58 4.92
C TRP A 226 19.93 -4.87 5.46
N LYS A 227 19.52 -5.14 6.71
CA LYS A 227 18.43 -4.38 7.36
C LYS A 227 18.78 -2.90 7.45
N GLU A 228 20.01 -2.57 7.89
CA GLU A 228 20.50 -1.19 7.96
C GLU A 228 20.56 -0.54 6.57
N LYS A 229 21.12 -1.23 5.56
CA LYS A 229 21.14 -0.71 4.18
C LYS A 229 19.75 -0.44 3.62
N VAL A 230 18.80 -1.36 3.83
CA VAL A 230 17.40 -1.18 3.40
C VAL A 230 16.77 0.00 4.10
N TRP A 231 17.01 0.16 5.41
CA TRP A 231 16.52 1.28 6.19
C TRP A 231 17.05 2.62 5.66
N ASP A 232 18.37 2.72 5.45
CA ASP A 232 19.00 3.92 4.88
C ASP A 232 18.45 4.25 3.50
N ALA A 233 18.36 3.25 2.61
CA ALA A 233 17.84 3.45 1.27
C ALA A 233 16.33 3.78 1.25
N SER A 234 15.55 3.30 2.22
CA SER A 234 14.14 3.68 2.38
C SER A 234 14.00 5.15 2.76
N ARG A 235 14.82 5.65 3.70
CA ARG A 235 14.88 7.08 4.05
C ARG A 235 15.36 7.93 2.87
N ASP A 236 16.36 7.47 2.13
CA ASP A 236 16.84 8.18 0.94
C ASP A 236 15.75 8.27 -0.15
N ARG A 237 14.95 7.21 -0.33
CA ARG A 237 13.79 7.22 -1.24
C ARG A 237 12.79 8.29 -0.83
N VAL A 238 12.40 8.35 0.44
CA VAL A 238 11.48 9.37 0.98
C VAL A 238 12.06 10.78 0.82
N LYS A 239 13.31 11.00 1.20
CA LYS A 239 13.96 12.29 1.07
C LYS A 239 14.03 12.75 -0.40
N LEU A 240 14.37 11.83 -1.30
CA LEU A 240 14.45 12.12 -2.73
C LEU A 240 13.06 12.45 -3.30
N SER A 241 12.03 11.65 -2.99
CA SER A 241 10.67 11.85 -3.51
C SER A 241 10.05 13.18 -3.08
N GLN A 242 10.44 13.70 -1.92
CA GLN A 242 9.98 15.00 -1.41
C GLN A 242 10.78 16.20 -1.95
N SER A 243 11.86 15.96 -2.71
CA SER A 243 12.67 17.04 -3.28
C SER A 243 11.95 17.74 -4.46
N PRO A 244 12.19 19.04 -4.70
CA PRO A 244 11.58 19.76 -5.83
C PRO A 244 11.89 19.17 -7.21
N THR A 245 13.00 18.43 -7.35
CA THR A 245 13.49 17.88 -8.61
C THR A 245 13.14 16.41 -8.83
N PHE A 246 12.36 15.79 -7.93
CA PHE A 246 11.96 14.41 -8.10
C PHE A 246 11.12 14.20 -9.36
N ASP A 247 11.48 13.19 -10.14
CA ASP A 247 10.70 12.66 -11.24
C ASP A 247 10.41 11.18 -11.00
N GLY A 248 9.15 10.89 -10.65
CA GLY A 248 8.65 9.55 -10.39
C GLY A 248 8.35 8.72 -11.64
N LYS A 249 8.63 9.22 -12.84
CA LYS A 249 8.31 8.57 -14.12
C LYS A 249 9.56 8.26 -14.91
N GLY A 250 9.67 7.03 -15.43
CA GLY A 250 10.73 6.66 -16.38
C GLY A 250 11.60 5.49 -15.96
N ARG A 251 12.55 5.13 -16.83
CA ARG A 251 13.37 3.90 -16.68
C ARG A 251 14.34 3.95 -15.50
N HIS A 252 14.73 5.14 -15.04
CA HIS A 252 15.61 5.27 -13.86
C HIS A 252 14.94 4.76 -12.59
N MET A 253 13.60 4.81 -12.51
CA MET A 253 12.86 4.29 -11.36
C MET A 253 12.99 2.78 -11.20
N ALA A 254 13.35 2.06 -12.26
CA ALA A 254 13.57 0.62 -12.24
C ALA A 254 14.97 0.22 -11.72
N LEU A 255 15.89 1.17 -11.50
CA LEU A 255 17.24 0.86 -11.03
C LEU A 255 17.28 0.63 -9.52
N GLY A 256 18.11 -0.32 -9.10
CA GLY A 256 18.44 -0.52 -7.69
C GLY A 256 19.28 0.63 -7.13
N PRO A 257 19.37 0.77 -5.79
CA PRO A 257 20.21 1.79 -5.18
C PRO A 257 21.68 1.62 -5.56
N LYS A 258 22.41 2.73 -5.65
CA LYS A 258 23.84 2.71 -6.00
C LYS A 258 24.63 1.99 -4.90
N GLY A 259 25.49 1.04 -5.29
CA GLY A 259 26.34 0.29 -4.36
C GLY A 259 25.68 -0.94 -3.71
N TRP A 260 24.54 -1.38 -4.24
CA TRP A 260 23.88 -2.63 -3.88
C TRP A 260 24.27 -3.78 -4.80
#